data_AF-A0A7R9LY18-F1
#
_entry.id   AF-A0A7R9LY18-F1
#
_cell.length_a   1.000
_cell.length_b   1.000
_cell.length_c   1.000
_cell.angle_alpha   90.00
_cell.angle_beta   90.00
_cell.angle_gamma   90.00
#
_symmetry.space_group_name_H-M   'P 1'
#
loop_
_entity.id
_entity.type
_entity.pdbx_description
1 polymer ?
#
loop_
_entity_poly.entity_id
_entity_poly.type
_entity_poly.pdbx_seq_one_letter_code
_entity_poly.pdbx_strand_id
1 'polypeptide(L)'
;MTFNSRGISEYRAVVGGQVSLPCNTSLWIEEDISLVIWYRGSTGIPIYRVDARSSRLSNSKQVPSEELGERAVMDVSVLPPTLKLEPVLEEDEGDYRCRVDYRKHRTQHFLVHLNVTVPPKQVIIKDLDGNRLRDVIGPYDEGDSLTLVCEAYGGQSSHLLYANLAYTYGNEHTTE
;
A
#
# COMPACT_ATOMS: atom_id res chain seq x y z
N MET A 1 0.33 26.67 4.25
CA MET A 1 0.21 26.21 2.86
C MET A 1 -0.75 25.05 2.86
N THR A 2 -1.96 25.26 2.38
CA THR A 2 -3.04 24.26 2.38
C THR A 2 -2.82 23.32 1.19
N PHE A 3 -2.41 22.07 1.45
CA PHE A 3 -2.35 21.05 0.41
C PHE A 3 -3.78 20.69 0.02
N ASN A 4 -4.16 21.06 -1.20
CA ASN A 4 -5.46 20.80 -1.80
C ASN A 4 -5.56 19.31 -2.13
N SER A 5 -6.43 18.58 -1.45
CA SER A 5 -6.65 17.13 -1.55
C SER A 5 -7.46 16.71 -2.80
N ARG A 6 -7.12 17.26 -3.98
CA ARG A 6 -7.70 16.82 -5.26
C ARG A 6 -6.58 16.35 -6.19
N GLY A 7 -6.38 15.02 -6.29
CA GLY A 7 -5.63 14.42 -7.39
C GLY A 7 -4.47 13.47 -7.05
N ILE A 8 -4.28 13.06 -5.80
CA ILE A 8 -3.27 12.05 -5.45
C ILE A 8 -3.96 10.68 -5.40
N SER A 9 -3.47 9.72 -6.18
CA SER A 9 -3.97 8.33 -6.13
C SER A 9 -3.36 7.59 -4.95
N GLU A 10 -4.21 6.91 -4.16
CA GLU A 10 -3.78 6.15 -2.98
C GLU A 10 -3.58 4.66 -3.34
N TYR A 11 -2.46 4.10 -2.91
CA TYR A 11 -2.12 2.68 -3.01
C TYR A 11 -1.84 2.14 -1.61
N ARG A 12 -2.13 0.86 -1.40
CA ARG A 12 -1.97 0.19 -0.10
C ARG A 12 -1.12 -1.04 -0.25
N ALA A 13 -0.27 -1.28 0.73
CA ALA A 13 0.54 -2.48 0.84
C ALA A 13 0.65 -2.91 2.30
N VAL A 14 0.94 -4.18 2.52
CA VAL A 14 1.30 -4.71 3.84
C VAL A 14 2.82 -4.87 3.87
N VAL A 15 3.47 -4.58 5.01
CA VAL A 15 4.92 -4.82 5.17
C VAL A 15 5.27 -6.27 4.82
N GLY A 16 6.36 -6.44 4.06
CA GLY A 16 6.79 -7.73 3.52
C GLY A 16 6.08 -8.15 2.22
N GLY A 17 5.01 -7.47 1.83
CA GLY A 17 4.29 -7.72 0.58
C GLY A 17 4.91 -7.00 -0.62
N GLN A 18 4.13 -6.86 -1.69
CA GLN A 18 4.50 -6.19 -2.93
C GLN A 18 3.51 -5.05 -3.23
N VAL A 19 3.98 -3.99 -3.88
CA VAL A 19 3.12 -2.95 -4.47
C VAL A 19 3.59 -2.55 -5.87
N SER A 20 2.65 -2.11 -6.72
CA SER A 20 2.91 -1.54 -8.04
C SER A 20 2.38 -0.12 -8.11
N LEU A 21 3.26 0.87 -8.24
CA LEU A 21 2.94 2.28 -8.32
C LEU A 21 2.96 2.75 -9.79
N PRO A 22 1.81 3.02 -10.42
CA PRO A 22 1.79 3.46 -11.82
C PRO A 22 2.24 4.90 -11.97
N CYS A 23 2.98 5.16 -13.04
CA CYS A 23 3.26 6.51 -13.51
C CYS A 23 2.20 6.91 -14.56
N ASN A 24 1.07 7.47 -14.14
CA ASN A 24 -0.06 7.71 -15.05
C ASN A 24 0.01 9.08 -15.75
N THR A 25 1.09 9.33 -16.50
CA THR A 25 1.21 10.51 -17.36
C THR A 25 0.46 10.29 -18.69
N SER A 26 0.14 11.37 -19.39
CA SER A 26 -0.76 11.35 -20.56
C SER A 26 -0.13 10.83 -21.86
N LEU A 27 1.20 10.70 -21.92
CA LEU A 27 1.93 10.30 -23.13
C LEU A 27 2.97 9.23 -22.79
N TRP A 28 2.86 8.06 -23.42
CA TRP A 28 3.80 6.94 -23.29
C TRP A 28 4.30 6.44 -24.64
N ILE A 29 4.73 7.37 -25.48
CA ILE A 29 5.37 7.07 -26.75
C ILE A 29 6.85 6.86 -26.47
N GLU A 30 7.35 5.62 -26.53
CA GLU A 30 8.73 5.28 -26.14
C GLU A 30 9.78 6.16 -26.83
N GLU A 31 9.58 6.47 -28.12
CA GLU A 31 10.50 7.30 -28.91
C GLU A 31 10.54 8.76 -28.46
N ASP A 32 9.52 9.23 -27.75
CA ASP A 32 9.46 10.59 -27.22
C ASP A 32 9.92 10.67 -25.76
N ILE A 33 10.10 9.56 -25.04
CA ILE A 33 10.53 9.55 -23.64
C ILE A 33 12.06 9.55 -23.54
N SER A 34 12.60 10.55 -22.83
CA SER A 34 14.03 10.68 -22.61
C SER A 34 14.47 10.16 -21.24
N LEU A 35 13.68 10.40 -20.19
CA LEU A 35 14.05 10.06 -18.83
C LEU A 35 12.80 9.89 -17.96
N VAL A 36 12.76 8.82 -17.16
CA VAL A 36 11.76 8.65 -16.09
C VAL A 36 12.47 8.65 -14.75
N ILE A 37 11.95 9.43 -13.81
CA ILE A 37 12.54 9.59 -12.47
C ILE A 37 11.45 9.44 -11.42
N TRP A 38 11.71 8.64 -10.39
CA TRP A 38 10.90 8.61 -9.18
C TRP A 38 11.57 9.34 -8.04
N TYR A 39 10.76 10.04 -7.26
CA TYR A 39 11.12 10.69 -6.01
C TYR A 39 10.19 10.18 -4.90
N ARG A 40 10.69 10.12 -3.68
CA ARG A 40 9.89 9.87 -2.46
C ARG A 40 10.00 11.06 -1.52
N GLY A 41 8.87 11.50 -0.98
CA GLY A 41 8.76 12.67 -0.13
C GLY A 41 9.22 13.98 -0.80
N SER A 42 9.75 14.90 0.00
CA SER A 42 10.12 16.25 -0.43
C SER A 42 11.63 16.49 -0.57
N THR A 43 12.46 15.44 -0.48
CA THR A 43 13.93 15.58 -0.45
C THR A 43 14.52 16.10 -1.76
N GLY A 44 13.80 15.90 -2.88
CA GLY A 44 14.30 16.22 -4.22
C GLY A 44 15.38 15.26 -4.72
N ILE A 45 15.71 14.22 -3.95
CA ILE A 45 16.68 13.19 -4.32
C ILE A 45 15.94 12.06 -5.05
N PRO A 46 16.35 11.71 -6.28
CA PRO A 46 15.77 10.57 -6.99
C PRO A 46 16.00 9.24 -6.29
N ILE A 47 14.95 8.42 -6.20
CA ILE A 47 15.00 7.06 -5.67
C ILE A 47 15.04 6.00 -6.79
N TYR A 48 14.64 6.36 -8.01
CA TYR A 48 14.72 5.48 -9.17
C TYR A 48 14.88 6.29 -10.46
N ARG A 49 15.66 5.76 -11.42
CA ARG A 49 15.89 6.40 -12.71
C ARG A 49 15.86 5.39 -13.85
N VAL A 50 15.25 5.77 -14.96
CA VAL A 50 15.24 5.03 -16.22
C VAL A 50 15.71 5.98 -17.32
N ASP A 51 16.95 5.83 -17.78
CA ASP A 51 17.58 6.73 -18.75
C ASP A 51 17.48 6.17 -20.17
N ALA A 52 16.60 6.77 -20.96
CA ALA A 52 16.35 6.41 -22.35
C ALA A 52 16.88 7.48 -23.31
N ARG A 53 17.78 8.39 -22.90
CA ARG A 53 18.25 9.47 -23.80
C ARG A 53 18.98 8.94 -25.04
N SER A 54 19.76 7.89 -24.87
CA SER A 54 20.55 7.23 -25.93
C SER A 54 19.97 5.90 -26.40
N SER A 55 18.77 5.51 -25.95
CA SER A 55 18.13 4.24 -26.30
C SER A 55 16.60 4.34 -26.29
N ARG A 56 15.91 3.22 -26.50
CA ARG A 56 14.46 3.10 -26.27
C ARG A 56 14.19 2.80 -24.80
N LEU A 57 13.00 3.14 -24.31
CA LEU A 57 12.60 2.89 -22.92
C LEU A 57 12.73 1.41 -22.54
N SER A 58 12.32 0.52 -23.42
CA SER A 58 12.46 -0.95 -23.29
C SER A 58 13.90 -1.45 -23.10
N ASN A 59 14.90 -0.75 -23.65
CA ASN A 59 16.33 -1.12 -23.59
C ASN A 59 17.14 -0.14 -22.73
N SER A 60 16.48 0.60 -21.84
CA SER A 60 17.10 1.66 -21.06
C SER A 60 17.84 1.12 -19.84
N LYS A 61 18.86 1.87 -19.40
CA LYS A 61 19.53 1.59 -18.14
C LYS A 61 18.63 2.04 -16.99
N GLN A 62 18.28 1.10 -16.12
CA GLN A 62 17.52 1.37 -14.91
C GLN A 62 18.45 1.38 -13.69
N VAL A 63 18.29 2.37 -12.81
CA VAL A 63 19.15 2.57 -11.63
C VAL A 63 18.29 2.92 -10.42
N PRO A 64 18.08 1.96 -9.48
CA PRO A 64 17.53 2.27 -8.16
C PRO A 64 18.54 3.04 -7.30
N SER A 65 18.05 3.73 -6.27
CA SER A 65 18.91 4.22 -5.19
C SER A 65 19.46 3.05 -4.35
N GLU A 66 20.52 3.30 -3.59
CA GLU A 66 21.05 2.33 -2.62
C GLU A 66 20.00 1.91 -1.59
N GLU A 67 19.15 2.85 -1.17
CA GLU A 67 18.05 2.57 -0.25
C GLU A 67 17.02 1.59 -0.82
N LEU A 68 16.68 1.66 -2.10
CA LEU A 68 15.72 0.73 -2.70
C LEU A 68 16.40 -0.57 -3.13
N GLY A 69 17.65 -0.50 -3.58
CA GLY A 69 18.42 -1.65 -4.05
C GLY A 69 17.66 -2.47 -5.09
N GLU A 70 17.76 -3.79 -4.99
CA GLU A 70 17.12 -4.74 -5.91
C GLU A 70 15.60 -4.88 -5.68
N ARG A 71 15.06 -4.33 -4.58
CA ARG A 71 13.63 -4.43 -4.24
C ARG A 71 12.76 -3.60 -5.18
N ALA A 72 13.34 -2.61 -5.85
CA ALA A 72 12.64 -1.74 -6.78
C ALA A 72 12.97 -2.09 -8.23
N VAL A 73 11.93 -2.34 -9.03
CA VAL A 73 12.06 -2.60 -10.46
C VAL A 73 10.97 -1.83 -11.20
N MET A 74 11.33 -1.04 -12.22
CA MET A 74 10.33 -0.42 -13.07
C MET A 74 9.99 -1.33 -14.25
N ASP A 75 8.71 -1.71 -14.32
CA ASP A 75 8.15 -2.44 -15.45
C ASP A 75 7.69 -1.44 -16.51
N VAL A 76 8.47 -1.33 -17.58
CA VAL A 76 8.20 -0.46 -18.73
C VAL A 76 7.45 -1.18 -19.84
N SER A 77 7.18 -2.47 -19.70
CA SER A 77 6.45 -3.28 -20.70
C SER A 77 4.93 -3.13 -20.59
N VAL A 78 4.45 -2.53 -19.50
CA VAL A 78 3.03 -2.29 -19.21
C VAL A 78 2.66 -0.81 -19.39
N LEU A 79 1.38 -0.53 -19.64
CA LEU A 79 0.86 0.82 -19.81
C LEU A 79 -0.27 1.10 -18.80
N PRO A 80 -0.13 2.10 -17.90
CA PRO A 80 1.08 2.91 -17.65
C PRO A 80 2.22 2.09 -17.02
N PRO A 81 3.49 2.43 -17.28
CA PRO A 81 4.63 1.83 -16.59
C PRO A 81 4.55 1.94 -15.07
N THR A 82 4.99 0.90 -14.38
CA THR A 82 4.82 0.78 -12.93
C THR A 82 6.16 0.60 -12.21
N LEU A 83 6.38 1.34 -11.14
CA LEU A 83 7.44 1.04 -10.18
C LEU A 83 6.94 -0.07 -9.24
N LYS A 84 7.54 -1.26 -9.34
CA LYS A 84 7.30 -2.38 -8.44
C LYS A 84 8.25 -2.30 -7.26
N LEU A 85 7.74 -2.56 -6.07
CA LEU A 85 8.51 -2.58 -4.83
C LEU A 85 8.20 -3.88 -4.06
N GLU A 86 9.23 -4.69 -3.82
CA GLU A 86 9.12 -5.98 -3.14
C GLU A 86 10.44 -6.41 -2.47
N PRO A 87 10.44 -6.71 -1.16
CA PRO A 87 9.36 -6.46 -0.21
C PRO A 87 9.16 -4.97 0.07
N VAL A 88 7.92 -4.61 0.43
CA VAL A 88 7.58 -3.29 0.99
C VAL A 88 7.99 -3.20 2.46
N LEU A 89 8.63 -2.10 2.84
CA LEU A 89 9.06 -1.80 4.21
C LEU A 89 8.16 -0.72 4.84
N GLU A 90 8.21 -0.60 6.17
CA GLU A 90 7.42 0.40 6.91
C GLU A 90 7.79 1.83 6.49
N GLU A 91 9.09 2.08 6.30
CA GLU A 91 9.64 3.36 5.84
C GLU A 91 9.30 3.72 4.38
N ASP A 92 8.68 2.81 3.63
CA ASP A 92 8.23 3.10 2.26
C ASP A 92 6.93 3.90 2.23
N GLU A 93 6.24 4.06 3.36
CA GLU A 93 5.04 4.91 3.44
C GLU A 93 5.33 6.36 3.03
N GLY A 94 4.44 6.92 2.21
CA GLY A 94 4.44 8.34 1.89
C GLY A 94 4.18 8.67 0.42
N ASP A 95 4.49 9.91 0.07
CA ASP A 95 4.24 10.45 -1.26
C ASP A 95 5.35 10.10 -2.24
N TYR A 96 4.95 9.57 -3.40
CA TYR A 96 5.82 9.31 -4.52
C TYR A 96 5.46 10.23 -5.68
N ARG A 97 6.49 10.77 -6.34
CA ARG A 97 6.36 11.58 -7.55
C ARG A 97 7.10 10.93 -8.69
N CYS A 98 6.36 10.48 -9.70
CA CYS A 98 6.92 10.16 -10.99
C CYS A 98 7.12 11.45 -11.80
N ARG A 99 8.28 11.60 -12.44
CA ARG A 99 8.59 12.65 -13.42
C ARG A 99 8.97 11.98 -14.73
N VAL A 100 8.35 12.42 -15.82
CA VAL A 100 8.66 11.95 -17.19
C VAL A 100 9.11 13.14 -18.01
N ASP A 101 10.36 13.09 -18.49
CA ASP A 101 10.90 14.08 -19.41
C ASP A 101 10.78 13.56 -20.84
N TYR A 102 10.16 14.36 -21.70
CA TYR A 102 9.97 14.05 -23.10
C TYR A 102 10.97 14.82 -23.97
N ARG A 103 11.33 14.25 -25.13
CA ARG A 103 12.22 14.89 -26.10
C ARG A 103 11.58 16.14 -26.74
N LYS A 104 10.29 16.08 -27.02
CA LYS A 104 9.54 17.09 -27.79
C LYS A 104 8.32 17.66 -27.05
N HIS A 105 8.02 17.13 -25.86
CA HIS A 105 6.87 17.54 -25.06
C HIS A 105 7.31 18.10 -23.70
N ARG A 106 6.39 18.79 -23.03
CA ARG A 106 6.65 19.29 -21.68
C ARG A 106 6.77 18.13 -20.70
N THR A 107 7.69 18.24 -19.75
CA THR A 107 7.80 17.32 -18.61
C THR A 107 6.45 17.18 -17.91
N GLN A 108 6.10 15.94 -17.55
CA GLN A 108 4.90 15.64 -16.78
C GLN A 108 5.27 15.01 -15.44
N HIS A 109 4.39 15.21 -14.47
CA HIS A 109 4.52 14.64 -13.14
C HIS A 109 3.24 13.92 -12.76
N PHE A 110 3.38 12.82 -12.03
CA PHE A 110 2.27 12.08 -11.45
C PHE A 110 2.56 11.81 -9.98
N LEU A 111 1.57 12.02 -9.11
CA LEU A 111 1.68 11.89 -7.67
C LEU A 111 0.84 10.72 -7.18
N VAL A 112 1.44 9.86 -6.36
CA VAL A 112 0.76 8.76 -5.68
C VAL A 112 1.14 8.76 -4.22
N HIS A 113 0.23 8.29 -3.36
CA HIS A 113 0.47 8.09 -1.95
C HIS A 113 0.46 6.60 -1.65
N LEU A 114 1.51 6.08 -1.04
CA LEU A 114 1.60 4.69 -0.58
C LEU A 114 1.33 4.65 0.92
N ASN A 115 0.24 3.99 1.32
CA ASN A 115 -0.06 3.63 2.69
C ASN A 115 0.48 2.23 3.01
N VAL A 116 1.27 2.09 4.06
CA VAL A 116 1.86 0.81 4.46
C VAL A 116 1.22 0.33 5.76
N THR A 117 0.60 -0.85 5.70
CA THR A 117 -0.02 -1.48 6.86
C THR A 117 0.98 -2.43 7.52
N VAL A 118 1.28 -2.20 8.79
CA VAL A 118 2.03 -3.15 9.62
C VAL A 118 1.03 -3.96 10.45
N PRO A 119 0.88 -5.28 10.22
CA PRO A 119 -0.04 -6.11 10.99
C PRO A 119 0.31 -6.14 12.48
N PRO A 120 -0.68 -6.42 13.35
CA PRO A 120 -0.40 -6.61 14.76
C PRO A 120 0.49 -7.83 15.00
N LYS A 121 1.37 -7.72 15.99
CA LYS A 121 2.28 -8.80 16.41
C LYS A 121 1.55 -9.85 17.26
N GLN A 122 0.46 -9.46 17.89
CA GLN A 122 -0.33 -10.32 18.76
C GLN A 122 -1.81 -9.92 18.71
N VAL A 123 -2.69 -10.92 18.74
CA VAL A 123 -4.14 -10.75 18.89
C VAL A 123 -4.60 -11.54 20.11
N ILE A 124 -5.43 -10.92 20.94
CA ILE A 124 -6.00 -11.53 22.15
C ILE A 124 -7.52 -11.40 22.07
N ILE A 125 -8.23 -12.52 22.16
CA ILE A 125 -9.69 -12.54 22.27
C ILE A 125 -10.06 -12.60 23.75
N LYS A 126 -11.04 -11.79 24.16
CA LYS A 126 -11.57 -11.74 25.52
C LYS A 126 -13.10 -11.76 25.54
N ASP A 127 -13.68 -12.14 26.67
CA ASP A 127 -15.09 -11.85 26.97
C ASP A 127 -15.27 -10.41 27.49
N LEU A 128 -16.51 -10.05 27.86
CA LEU A 128 -16.84 -8.73 28.43
C LEU A 128 -16.23 -8.50 29.82
N ASP A 129 -15.97 -9.56 30.58
CA ASP A 129 -15.33 -9.50 31.89
C ASP A 129 -13.80 -9.33 31.78
N GLY A 130 -13.26 -9.38 30.55
CA GLY A 130 -11.84 -9.23 30.26
C GLY A 130 -11.04 -10.52 30.38
N ASN A 131 -11.69 -11.66 30.57
CA ASN A 131 -11.03 -12.96 30.62
C ASN A 131 -10.55 -13.33 29.22
N ARG A 132 -9.30 -13.79 29.15
CA ARG A 132 -8.71 -14.24 27.89
C ARG A 132 -9.32 -15.57 27.47
N LEU A 133 -9.84 -15.59 26.26
CA LEU A 133 -10.47 -16.75 25.64
C LEU A 133 -9.46 -17.47 24.74
N ARG A 134 -9.44 -18.82 24.81
CA ARG A 134 -8.53 -19.67 24.03
C ARG A 134 -9.23 -20.96 23.63
N ASP A 135 -8.96 -21.42 22.41
CA ASP A 135 -9.46 -22.70 21.89
C ASP A 135 -11.01 -22.76 21.92
N VAL A 136 -11.60 -23.80 22.50
CA VAL A 136 -13.05 -23.95 22.65
C VAL A 136 -13.56 -23.15 23.86
N ILE A 137 -14.51 -22.26 23.62
CA ILE A 137 -15.15 -21.42 24.64
C ILE A 137 -16.61 -21.86 24.87
N GLY A 138 -17.06 -21.86 26.12
CA GLY A 138 -18.40 -22.30 26.52
C GLY A 138 -18.37 -23.42 27.58
N PRO A 139 -19.50 -24.11 27.81
CA PRO A 139 -20.75 -24.05 27.04
C PRO A 139 -21.52 -22.72 27.22
N TYR A 140 -22.27 -22.33 26.18
CA TYR A 140 -23.19 -21.19 26.18
C TYR A 140 -24.61 -21.71 25.90
N ASP A 141 -25.61 -21.08 26.49
CA ASP A 141 -27.01 -21.48 26.29
C ASP A 141 -27.56 -20.92 24.97
N GLU A 142 -28.43 -21.67 24.31
CA GLU A 142 -29.11 -21.22 23.10
C GLU A 142 -30.02 -20.01 23.41
N GLY A 143 -29.84 -18.93 22.66
CA GLY A 143 -30.54 -17.66 22.86
C GLY A 143 -29.72 -16.57 23.58
N ASP A 144 -28.57 -16.92 24.17
CA ASP A 144 -27.68 -15.95 24.79
C ASP A 144 -26.92 -15.10 23.76
N SER A 145 -26.66 -13.83 24.14
CA SER A 145 -25.81 -12.93 23.35
C SER A 145 -24.34 -13.12 23.72
N LEU A 146 -23.54 -13.64 22.79
CA LEU A 146 -22.08 -13.74 22.95
C LEU A 146 -21.40 -12.49 22.41
N THR A 147 -20.63 -11.80 23.26
CA THR A 147 -19.77 -10.68 22.85
C THR A 147 -18.31 -11.02 23.06
N LEU A 148 -17.53 -10.93 21.98
CA LEU A 148 -16.09 -11.14 21.99
C LEU A 148 -15.37 -9.82 21.74
N VAL A 149 -14.36 -9.54 22.54
CA VAL A 149 -13.47 -8.38 22.41
C VAL A 149 -12.16 -8.84 21.80
N CYS A 150 -11.80 -8.27 20.66
CA CYS A 150 -10.51 -8.51 19.99
C CYS A 150 -9.55 -7.37 20.32
N GLU A 151 -8.45 -7.66 21.00
CA GLU A 151 -7.38 -6.71 21.27
C GLU A 151 -6.15 -7.07 20.43
N ALA A 152 -5.77 -6.16 19.53
CA ALA A 152 -4.59 -6.29 18.69
C ALA A 152 -3.44 -5.43 19.24
N TYR A 153 -2.25 -6.02 19.36
CA TYR A 153 -1.05 -5.40 19.93
C TYR A 153 0.12 -5.42 18.95
N GLY A 154 0.87 -4.31 18.92
CA GLY A 154 1.92 -4.06 17.92
C GLY A 154 1.34 -3.63 16.57
N GLY A 155 2.23 -3.24 15.64
CA GLY A 155 1.85 -2.67 14.34
C GLY A 155 1.98 -1.14 14.30
N GLN A 156 1.71 -0.56 13.13
CA GLN A 156 1.72 0.88 12.87
C GLN A 156 0.26 1.33 12.82
N SER A 157 -0.01 2.39 13.58
CA SER A 157 -1.30 2.81 14.12
C SER A 157 -1.71 2.06 15.40
N SER A 158 -1.62 2.78 16.51
CA SER A 158 -2.04 2.42 17.87
C SER A 158 -3.57 2.37 18.03
N HIS A 159 -4.31 2.13 16.94
CA HIS A 159 -5.76 2.01 17.01
C HIS A 159 -6.11 0.61 17.51
N LEU A 160 -6.61 0.54 18.75
CA LEU A 160 -7.39 -0.59 19.23
C LEU A 160 -8.51 -0.84 18.22
N LEU A 161 -8.38 -1.90 17.42
CA LEU A 161 -9.46 -2.37 16.57
C LEU A 161 -10.50 -3.04 17.47
N TYR A 162 -11.44 -2.24 18.00
CA TYR A 162 -12.63 -2.77 18.65
C TYR A 162 -13.55 -3.37 17.57
N ALA A 163 -13.39 -4.66 17.29
CA ALA A 163 -14.34 -5.41 16.51
C ALA A 163 -15.36 -6.05 17.47
N ASN A 164 -16.58 -5.51 17.52
CA ASN A 164 -17.70 -6.19 18.16
C ASN A 164 -18.19 -7.28 17.20
N LEU A 165 -17.76 -8.51 17.40
CA LEU A 165 -18.42 -9.67 16.80
C LEU A 165 -19.61 -10.02 17.68
N ALA A 166 -20.76 -9.43 17.40
CA ALA A 166 -22.03 -9.85 17.97
C ALA A 166 -22.56 -11.02 17.12
N TYR A 167 -22.41 -12.24 17.62
CA TYR A 167 -23.08 -13.41 17.05
C TYR A 167 -24.42 -13.59 17.78
N THR A 168 -25.52 -13.52 17.03
CA THR A 168 -26.82 -13.99 17.50
C THR A 168 -27.09 -15.31 16.79
N TYR A 169 -27.06 -16.41 17.52
CA TYR A 169 -27.49 -17.70 16.96
C TYR A 169 -29.01 -17.77 17.06
N GLY A 170 -29.70 -17.32 16.00
CA GLY A 170 -31.15 -17.35 15.92
C GLY A 170 -31.60 -18.51 15.04
N ASN A 171 -32.29 -19.50 15.62
CA ASN A 171 -33.10 -20.41 14.83
C ASN A 171 -34.22 -19.61 14.16
N GLU A 172 -34.30 -19.68 12.83
CA GLU A 172 -35.56 -19.48 12.12
C GLU A 172 -36.52 -20.61 12.54
N HIS A 173 -37.18 -20.44 13.69
CA HIS A 173 -38.37 -21.22 14.01
C HIS A 173 -39.53 -20.62 13.21
N THR A 174 -39.70 -21.07 11.97
CA THR A 174 -41.02 -21.05 11.32
C THR A 174 -41.99 -21.80 12.24
N THR A 175 -42.92 -21.06 12.83
CA THR A 175 -44.06 -21.60 13.59
C THR A 175 -45.30 -21.50 12.71
N GLU A 176 -46.02 -22.63 12.66
CA GLU A 176 -47.30 -22.95 11.98
C GLU A 176 -47.31 -23.13 10.45
#